data_AF-A0A7K2XFU4-F1
#
_entry.id   AF-A0A7K2XFU4-F1
#
_cell.length_a   1.000
_cell.length_b   1.000
_cell.length_c   1.000
_cell.angle_alpha   90.00
_cell.angle_beta   90.00
_cell.angle_gamma   90.00
#
_symmetry.space_group_name_H-M   'P 1'
#
loop_
_entity.id
_entity.type
_entity.pdbx_description
1 polymer ?
#
loop_
_entity_poly.entity_id
_entity_poly.type
_entity_poly.pdbx_seq_one_letter_code
_entity_poly.pdbx_strand_id
1 'polypeptide(L)' 'GDAAGQAARDDAGRRFRWLIAPRSTVVQPGPVHTGLTADPEAEVERLLDLLVR' A
#
# COMPACT_ATOMS: atom_id res chain seq x y z
N GLY A 1 -13.46 6.57 1.41
CA GLY A 1 -13.88 7.35 0.24
C GLY A 1 -13.88 6.44 -0.96
N ASP A 2 -14.52 6.86 -2.04
CA ASP A 2 -14.84 6.02 -3.20
C ASP A 2 -13.61 5.41 -3.89
N ALA A 3 -12.42 5.96 -3.67
CA ALA A 3 -11.14 5.42 -4.16
C ALA A 3 -10.62 4.18 -3.39
N ALA A 4 -11.28 3.72 -2.32
CA ALA A 4 -10.81 2.60 -1.50
C ALA A 4 -11.13 1.20 -2.07
N GLY A 5 -11.51 1.10 -3.34
CA GLY A 5 -11.83 -0.17 -4.01
C GLY A 5 -13.00 -0.91 -3.35
N GLN A 6 -12.99 -2.25 -3.37
CA GLN A 6 -14.09 -3.06 -2.82
C GLN A 6 -14.35 -2.79 -1.32
N ALA A 7 -13.33 -2.32 -0.59
CA ALA A 7 -13.43 -1.96 0.83
C ALA A 7 -14.09 -0.59 1.07
N ALA A 8 -14.38 0.20 0.04
CA ALA A 8 -15.00 1.52 0.19
C ALA A 8 -16.40 1.48 0.84
N ARG A 9 -17.11 0.36 0.68
CA ARG A 9 -18.45 0.12 1.23
C ARG A 9 -18.45 -0.30 2.70
N ASP A 10 -17.27 -0.57 3.27
CA ASP A 10 -17.14 -1.01 4.65
C ASP A 10 -16.92 0.18 5.61
N ASP A 11 -17.56 0.10 6.78
CA ASP A 11 -17.30 1.02 7.89
C ASP A 11 -15.81 1.08 8.23
N ALA A 12 -15.32 2.25 8.66
CA ALA A 12 -13.90 2.48 8.95
C ALA A 12 -13.28 1.39 9.83
N GLY A 13 -13.98 0.95 10.87
CA GLY A 13 -13.50 -0.13 11.74
C GLY A 13 -13.43 -1.51 11.07
N ARG A 14 -14.25 -1.80 10.05
CA ARG A 14 -14.20 -3.05 9.28
C ARG A 14 -13.06 -3.04 8.26
N ARG A 15 -12.77 -1.89 7.63
CA ARG A 15 -11.66 -1.73 6.67
C ARG A 15 -10.29 -2.10 7.23
N PHE A 16 -10.04 -1.86 8.53
CA PHE A 16 -8.73 -2.09 9.15
C PHE A 16 -8.63 -3.37 10.00
N ARG A 17 -9.73 -4.12 10.19
CA ARG A 17 -9.71 -5.35 11.02
C ARG A 17 -9.13 -6.59 10.34
N TRP A 18 -8.88 -6.53 9.03
CA TRP A 18 -8.23 -7.61 8.28
C TRP A 18 -6.69 -7.62 8.39
N LEU A 19 -6.09 -6.61 9.03
CA LEU A 19 -4.64 -6.52 9.27
C LEU A 19 -4.20 -7.14 10.63
N ILE A 20 -4.93 -8.13 11.14
CA ILE A 20 -4.51 -8.84 12.36
C ILE A 20 -3.89 -10.18 11.94
N ALA A 21 -2.59 -10.17 11.66
CA ALA A 21 -1.81 -11.39 11.57
C ALA A 21 -1.34 -11.80 12.99
N PRO A 22 -1.57 -13.05 13.45
CA PRO A 22 -1.22 -13.51 14.81
C PRO A 22 0.26 -13.30 15.18
N ARG A 23 1.13 -13.32 14.17
CA ARG A 23 2.51 -12.81 14.23
C ARG A 23 2.83 -12.17 12.88
N SER A 24 3.04 -10.86 12.88
CA SER A 24 3.63 -10.15 11.74
C SER A 24 5.09 -9.90 12.05
N THR A 25 6.00 -10.53 11.31
CA THR A 25 7.40 -10.10 11.33
C THR A 25 7.59 -9.14 10.16
N VAL A 26 7.57 -7.84 10.46
CA VAL A 26 8.01 -6.82 9.50
C VAL A 26 9.52 -6.71 9.62
N VAL A 27 10.25 -7.22 8.62
CA VAL A 27 11.68 -6.93 8.49
C VAL A 27 11.78 -5.59 7.77
N GLN A 28 12.30 -4.57 8.44
CA GLN A 28 12.61 -3.26 7.83
C GLN A 28 14.13 -3.17 7.63
N PRO A 29 14.67 -3.68 6.50
CA PRO A 29 16.13 -3.76 6.30
C PRO A 29 16.81 -2.41 6.02
N GLY A 30 16.04 -1.32 5.90
CA GLY A 30 16.56 0.03 5.65
C GLY A 30 15.55 1.13 5.99
N PRO A 31 15.92 2.42 5.89
CA PRO A 31 15.03 3.54 6.22
C PRO A 31 13.74 3.51 5.40
N VAL A 32 12.63 3.94 6.01
CA VAL A 32 11.38 4.16 5.27
C VAL A 32 11.58 5.39 4.40
N HIS A 33 11.77 5.17 3.10
CA HIS A 33 11.68 6.22 2.12
C HIS A 33 10.23 6.34 1.67
N THR A 34 9.50 7.31 2.22
CA THR A 34 8.21 7.70 1.64
C THR A 34 8.50 8.51 0.38
N GLY A 35 8.73 7.82 -0.75
CA GLY A 35 8.77 8.47 -2.05
C GLY A 35 7.45 9.20 -2.26
N LEU A 36 7.50 10.53 -2.38
CA LEU A 36 6.33 11.32 -2.78
C LEU A 36 6.38 11.47 -4.29
N THR A 37 5.23 11.25 -4.94
CA THR A 37 5.07 11.49 -6.37
C THR A 37 3.92 12.47 -6.62
N ALA A 38 4.08 13.30 -7.65
CA ALA A 38 3.02 14.16 -8.15
C ALA A 38 2.15 13.45 -9.21
N ASP A 39 2.63 12.33 -9.75
CA ASP A 39 1.95 11.51 -10.75
C ASP A 39 2.01 10.03 -10.31
N PRO A 40 0.94 9.54 -9.67
CA PRO A 40 0.88 8.15 -9.20
C PRO A 40 0.89 7.13 -10.33
N GLU A 41 0.21 7.41 -11.44
CA GLU A 41 0.12 6.51 -12.59
C GLU A 41 1.51 6.28 -13.22
N ALA A 42 2.26 7.35 -13.49
CA ALA A 42 3.60 7.23 -14.07
C ALA A 42 4.61 6.53 -13.15
N GLU A 43 4.50 6.75 -11.84
CA GLU A 43 5.43 6.18 -10.86
C GLU A 43 5.26 4.66 -10.73
N VAL A 44 4.04 4.12 -10.90
CA VAL A 44 3.81 2.67 -10.90
C VAL A 44 4.52 1.99 -12.07
N GLU A 45 4.39 2.49 -13.29
CA GLU A 45 5.06 1.89 -14.45
C GLU A 45 6.58 1.92 -14.30
N ARG A 46 7.13 3.06 -13.85
CA ARG A 46 8.57 3.20 -13.60
C ARG A 46 9.09 2.19 -12.56
N LEU A 47 8.33 1.97 -11.48
CA LEU A 47 8.72 1.02 -10.43
C LEU A 47 8.65 -0.43 -10.90
N LEU A 48 7.67 -0.78 -11.73
CA LEU A 48 7.58 -2.11 -12.32
C LEU A 48 8.75 -2.40 -13.26
N ASP A 49 9.13 -1.43 -14.08
CA ASP A 49 10.32 -1.53 -14.94
C ASP A 49 11.61 -1.68 -14.14
N LEU A 50 11.73 -0.99 -13.00
CA LEU A 50 12.95 -1.01 -12.20
C LEU A 50 13.10 -2.29 -11.36
N LEU A 51 12.00 -2.84 -10.85
CA LEU A 51 12.03 -3.84 -9.78
C LEU A 51 11.55 -5.24 -10.20
N VAL A 52 10.89 -5.37 -11.36
CA VAL A 52 10.22 -6.61 -11.76
C VAL A 52 10.62 -7.10 -13.15
N ARG A 53 10.55 -6.22 -14.17
CA ARG A 53 10.74 -6.62 -15.58
C ARG A 53 12.20 -6.93 -15.93
#